data_AF-A0A966RJ04-F1
#
_entry.id   AF-A0A966RJ04-F1
#
_cell.length_a   1.000
_cell.length_b   1.000
_cell.length_c   1.000
_cell.angle_alpha   90.00
_cell.angle_beta   90.00
_cell.angle_gamma   90.00
#
_symmetry.space_group_name_H-M   'P 1'
#
loop_
_entity.id
_entity.type
_entity.pdbx_description
1 polymer ?
#
loop_
_entity_poly.entity_id
_entity_poly.type
_entity_poly.pdbx_seq_one_letter_code
_entity_poly.pdbx_strand_id
1 'polypeptide(L)'
;MSESIVFYLASQMGISTAELTEEVILTIQINSEGYFSLLNAQIEDTLQNAIPQLENLLNDAVEQIPQAQPGVKTNVGTFVSTKFELPIRILARK
;
A
#
# COMPACT_ATOMS: atom_id res chain seq x y z
N MET A 1 -11.72 10.62 -37.13
CA MET A 1 -10.37 10.99 -37.62
C MET A 1 -9.61 11.94 -36.68
N SER A 2 -10.15 12.29 -35.51
CA SER A 2 -9.49 13.15 -34.50
C SER A 2 -8.77 12.37 -33.40
N GLU A 3 -9.14 11.10 -33.17
CA GLU A 3 -8.60 10.30 -32.06
C GLU A 3 -7.13 9.93 -32.23
N SER A 4 -6.64 9.79 -33.47
CA SER A 4 -5.24 9.43 -33.75
C SER A 4 -4.25 10.54 -33.40
N ILE A 5 -4.65 11.80 -33.56
CA ILE A 5 -3.80 12.95 -33.24
C ILE A 5 -3.70 13.13 -31.72
N VAL A 6 -4.83 12.97 -31.03
CA VAL A 6 -4.86 13.02 -29.55
C VAL A 6 -4.01 11.90 -28.95
N PHE A 7 -4.10 10.69 -29.49
CA PHE A 7 -3.28 9.55 -29.06
C PHE A 7 -1.78 9.81 -29.28
N TYR A 8 -1.39 10.30 -30.46
CA TYR A 8 0.00 10.62 -30.79
C TYR A 8 0.60 11.73 -29.90
N LEU A 9 -0.20 12.75 -29.57
CA LEU A 9 0.21 13.83 -28.69
C LEU A 9 0.33 13.37 -27.22
N ALA A 10 -0.57 12.51 -26.75
CA ALA A 10 -0.51 11.93 -25.42
C ALA A 10 0.75 11.04 -25.24
N SER A 11 1.09 10.23 -26.25
CA SER A 11 2.27 9.35 -26.20
C SER A 11 3.60 10.09 -26.22
N GLN A 12 3.67 11.25 -26.89
CA GLN A 12 4.91 12.05 -27.01
C GLN A 12 5.15 12.97 -25.81
N MET A 13 4.09 13.46 -25.17
CA MET A 13 4.21 14.44 -24.07
C MET A 13 4.21 13.81 -22.67
N GLY A 14 4.11 12.48 -22.55
CA GLY A 14 3.96 11.81 -21.25
C GLY A 14 2.72 12.28 -20.48
N ILE A 15 1.71 12.80 -21.18
CA ILE A 15 0.41 13.15 -20.60
C ILE A 15 -0.35 11.84 -20.46
N SER A 16 -0.04 11.10 -19.39
CA SER A 16 -0.91 10.03 -18.93
C SER A 16 -2.22 10.68 -18.48
N THR A 17 -3.24 10.57 -19.31
CA THR A 17 -4.62 10.97 -18.96
C THR A 17 -5.31 9.93 -18.08
N ALA A 18 -4.62 8.83 -17.77
CA ALA A 18 -5.13 7.78 -16.91
C ALA A 18 -4.84 8.13 -15.45
N GLU A 19 -5.90 8.25 -14.66
CA GLU A 19 -5.80 8.14 -13.20
C GLU A 19 -5.11 6.80 -12.90
N LEU A 20 -3.92 6.85 -12.27
CA LEU A 20 -3.22 5.64 -11.90
C LEU A 20 -3.94 5.07 -10.69
N THR A 21 -4.65 3.97 -10.93
CA THR A 21 -5.45 3.28 -9.92
C THR A 21 -4.88 1.90 -9.74
N GLU A 22 -4.04 1.74 -8.72
CA GLU A 22 -3.29 0.52 -8.48
C GLU A 22 -3.69 -0.08 -7.13
N GLU A 23 -3.67 -1.40 -7.06
CA GLU A 23 -3.89 -2.15 -5.83
C GLU A 23 -2.54 -2.53 -5.22
N VAL A 24 -2.36 -2.22 -3.95
CA VAL A 24 -1.17 -2.58 -3.17
C VAL A 24 -1.61 -3.51 -2.05
N ILE A 25 -0.95 -4.66 -1.95
CA ILE A 25 -1.22 -5.62 -0.87
C ILE A 25 -0.12 -5.45 0.19
N LEU A 26 -0.54 -5.04 1.39
CA LEU A 26 0.36 -4.90 2.53
C LEU A 26 0.29 -6.14 3.41
N THR A 27 1.44 -6.75 3.70
CA THR A 27 1.53 -7.78 4.74
C THR A 27 1.91 -7.11 6.05
N ILE A 28 0.98 -7.04 6.99
CA ILE A 28 1.18 -6.39 8.29
C ILE A 28 1.22 -7.45 9.39
N GLN A 29 2.13 -7.28 10.35
CA GLN A 29 2.20 -8.08 11.56
C GLN A 29 1.80 -7.24 12.77
N ILE A 30 1.02 -7.85 13.65
CA ILE A 30 0.81 -7.38 15.02
C ILE A 30 1.57 -8.32 15.93
N ASN A 31 2.50 -7.80 16.73
CA ASN A 31 3.22 -8.61 17.70
C ASN A 31 2.36 -8.87 18.96
N SER A 32 2.87 -9.69 19.88
CA SER A 32 2.18 -10.02 21.14
C SER A 32 1.88 -8.81 22.04
N GLU A 33 2.60 -7.72 21.85
CA GLU A 33 2.46 -6.47 22.61
C GLU A 33 1.46 -5.51 21.96
N GLY A 34 1.02 -5.80 20.72
CA GLY A 34 0.07 -4.97 19.97
C GLY A 34 0.73 -3.95 19.04
N TYR A 35 2.04 -3.99 18.85
CA TYR A 35 2.72 -3.12 17.89
C TYR A 35 2.57 -3.66 16.46
N PHE A 36 2.29 -2.75 15.54
CA PHE A 36 2.17 -3.01 14.12
C PHE A 36 3.54 -2.87 13.44
N SER A 37 3.83 -3.74 12.48
CA SER A 37 4.99 -3.62 11.60
C SER A 37 4.64 -4.06 10.18
N LEU A 38 5.21 -3.37 9.19
CA LEU A 38 5.09 -3.75 7.78
C LEU A 38 6.13 -4.83 7.47
N LEU A 39 5.69 -5.99 6.99
CA LEU A 39 6.59 -7.08 6.59
C LEU A 39 6.90 -7.06 5.10
N ASN A 40 5.92 -6.66 4.28
CA ASN A 40 6.04 -6.61 2.83
C ASN A 40 4.97 -5.68 2.25
N ALA A 41 5.30 -5.01 1.15
CA ALA A 41 4.35 -4.26 0.33
C ALA A 41 4.48 -4.74 -1.12
N GLN A 42 3.42 -5.33 -1.66
CA GLN A 42 3.38 -5.72 -3.06
C GLN A 42 2.96 -4.51 -3.89
N ILE A 43 3.96 -3.82 -4.46
CA ILE A 43 3.80 -2.60 -5.24
C ILE A 43 4.26 -2.91 -6.68
N GLU A 44 3.46 -2.55 -7.68
CA GLU A 44 3.90 -2.67 -9.08
C GLU A 44 5.00 -1.66 -9.43
N ASP A 45 5.91 -2.05 -10.31
CA ASP A 45 7.04 -1.21 -10.74
C ASP A 45 6.58 0.15 -11.30
N THR A 46 5.42 0.21 -11.95
CA THR A 46 4.81 1.45 -12.46
C THR A 46 4.53 2.44 -11.33
N LEU A 47 3.94 1.97 -10.24
CA LEU A 47 3.62 2.77 -9.06
C LEU A 47 4.88 3.11 -8.25
N GLN A 48 5.81 2.16 -8.13
CA GLN A 48 7.09 2.40 -7.47
C GLN A 48 7.93 3.46 -8.20
N ASN A 49 7.93 3.46 -9.53
CA ASN A 49 8.62 4.49 -10.32
C ASN A 49 7.89 5.85 -10.26
N ALA A 50 6.55 5.84 -10.17
CA ALA A 50 5.76 7.06 -10.04
C ALA A 50 5.91 7.70 -8.65
N ILE A 51 6.03 6.88 -7.59
CA ILE A 51 6.16 7.31 -6.20
C ILE A 51 7.31 6.52 -5.52
N PRO A 52 8.58 6.91 -5.75
CA PRO A 52 9.74 6.16 -5.24
C PRO A 52 9.82 6.05 -3.71
N GLN A 53 9.11 6.93 -2.99
CA GLN A 53 9.08 6.96 -1.53
C GLN A 53 7.86 6.22 -0.94
N LEU A 54 7.05 5.56 -1.77
CA LEU A 54 5.80 4.95 -1.35
C LEU A 54 6.01 3.90 -0.27
N GLU A 55 6.99 3.02 -0.44
CA GLU A 55 7.29 1.96 0.54
C GLU A 55 7.68 2.54 1.91
N ASN A 56 8.53 3.58 1.93
CA ASN A 56 8.91 4.25 3.18
C ASN A 56 7.69 4.91 3.85
N LEU A 57 6.85 5.60 3.07
CA LEU A 57 5.64 6.24 3.59
C LEU A 57 4.67 5.20 4.18
N LEU A 58 4.52 4.04 3.53
CA LEU A 58 3.69 2.95 4.01
C LEU A 58 4.27 2.34 5.29
N ASN A 59 5.60 2.20 5.38
CA ASN A 59 6.24 1.73 6.60
C ASN A 59 6.00 2.70 7.78
N ASP A 60 6.26 4.00 7.56
CA ASP A 60 6.04 5.04 8.57
C ASP A 60 4.56 5.10 9.01
N ALA A 61 3.63 4.95 8.05
CA ALA A 61 2.21 4.93 8.34
C ALA A 61 1.80 3.72 9.19
N VAL A 62 2.35 2.53 8.91
CA VAL A 62 2.08 1.31 9.69
C VAL A 62 2.66 1.42 11.11
N GLU A 63 3.85 2.00 11.26
CA GLU A 63 4.47 2.21 12.57
C GLU A 63 3.73 3.25 13.43
N GLN A 64 3.02 4.20 12.81
CA GLN A 64 2.21 5.20 13.50
C GLN A 64 0.83 4.68 13.93
N ILE A 65 0.45 3.46 13.54
CA ILE A 65 -0.81 2.86 14.00
C ILE A 65 -0.73 2.70 15.53
N PRO A 66 -1.69 3.26 16.29
CA PRO A 66 -1.71 3.10 17.73
C PRO A 66 -1.67 1.63 18.13
N GLN A 67 -0.94 1.32 19.20
CA GLN A 67 -0.83 -0.03 19.73
C GLN A 67 -2.21 -0.68 19.86
N ALA A 68 -2.39 -1.83 19.21
CA ALA A 68 -3.60 -2.61 19.34
C ALA A 68 -3.72 -3.10 20.78
N GLN A 69 -4.93 -3.05 21.36
CA GLN A 69 -5.16 -3.76 22.60
C GLN A 69 -5.01 -5.26 22.31
N PRO A 70 -4.09 -5.97 22.99
CA PRO A 70 -3.88 -7.37 22.71
C PRO A 70 -5.18 -8.15 22.95
N GLY A 71 -5.67 -8.82 21.91
CA GLY A 71 -6.79 -9.74 22.04
C GLY A 71 -6.36 -10.93 22.90
N VAL A 72 -6.92 -11.07 24.09
CA VAL A 72 -6.64 -12.22 24.96
C VAL A 72 -7.30 -13.46 24.37
N LYS A 73 -6.50 -14.46 23.94
CA LYS A 73 -7.04 -15.80 23.67
C LYS A 73 -7.53 -16.39 25.00
N THR A 74 -8.85 -16.47 25.16
CA THR A 74 -9.56 -16.83 26.40
C THR A 74 -9.33 -18.26 26.92
N ASN A 75 -8.52 -19.10 26.26
CA ASN A 75 -8.32 -20.50 26.63
C ASN A 75 -6.90 -20.86 27.12
N VAL A 76 -5.88 -20.00 26.92
CA VAL A 76 -4.47 -20.38 27.20
C VAL A 76 -3.54 -19.24 27.66
N GLY A 77 -4.04 -18.03 27.93
CA GLY A 77 -3.25 -16.95 28.57
C GLY A 77 -1.98 -16.51 27.83
N THR A 78 -1.85 -16.83 26.53
CA THR A 78 -0.66 -16.53 25.74
C THR A 78 -1.00 -15.53 24.63
N PHE A 79 -0.23 -14.45 24.54
CA PHE A 79 -0.34 -13.45 23.49
C PHE A 79 0.10 -14.05 22.15
N VAL A 80 -0.73 -13.92 21.12
CA VAL A 80 -0.42 -14.43 19.78
C VAL A 80 -0.03 -13.29 18.86
N SER A 81 1.05 -13.45 18.10
CA SER A 81 1.30 -12.58 16.96
C SER A 81 0.33 -12.94 15.84
N THR A 82 -0.19 -11.91 15.17
CA THR A 82 -1.13 -12.06 14.06
C THR A 82 -0.53 -11.44 12.81
N LYS A 83 -0.70 -12.10 11.67
CA LYS A 83 -0.35 -11.56 10.36
C LYS A 83 -1.62 -11.47 9.52
N PHE A 84 -1.76 -10.37 8.79
CA PHE A 84 -2.88 -10.19 7.87
C PHE A 84 -2.43 -9.43 6.63
N GLU A 85 -3.14 -9.67 5.54
CA GLU A 85 -3.00 -8.94 4.29
C GLU A 85 -4.04 -7.83 4.24
N LEU A 86 -3.59 -6.60 4.04
CA LEU A 86 -4.43 -5.43 3.89
C LEU A 86 -4.32 -4.96 2.43
N PRO A 87 -5.31 -5.27 1.58
CA PRO A 87 -5.37 -4.69 0.25
C PRO A 87 -5.79 -3.22 0.36
N ILE A 88 -5.01 -2.32 -0.26
CA ILE A 88 -5.33 -0.90 -0.36
C ILE A 88 -5.33 -0.47 -1.82
N ARG A 89 -6.18 0.50 -2.14
CA ARG A 89 -6.26 1.08 -3.48
C ARG A 89 -5.68 2.47 -3.46
N ILE A 90 -4.67 2.71 -4.28
CA ILE A 90 -4.00 4.01 -4.40
C ILE A 90 -4.52 4.70 -5.65
N LEU A 91 -5.05 5.91 -5.46
CA LEU A 91 -5.50 6.79 -6.53
C LEU A 91 -4.49 7.94 -6.65
N ALA A 92 -3.60 7.86 -7.65
CA ALA A 92 -2.69 8.95 -7.95
C ALA A 92 -3.31 9.83 -9.04
N ARG A 93 -3.61 11.08 -8.67
CA ARG A 93 -4.03 12.14 -9.59
C ARG A 93 -2.85 13.09 -9.79
N LYS A 94 -2.54 13.37 -11.05
CA LYS A 94 -1.52 14.36 -11.43
C LYS A 94 -2.12 15.76 -11.48
#